data_AF-A0A2Z6RZU8-F1
#
_entry.id   AF-A0A2Z6RZU8-F1
#
_cell.length_a   1.000
_cell.length_b   1.000
_cell.length_c   1.000
_cell.angle_alpha   90.00
_cell.angle_beta   90.00
_cell.angle_gamma   90.00
#
_symmetry.space_group_name_H-M   'P 1'
#
loop_
_entity.id
_entity.type
_entity.pdbx_description
1 polymer ?
#
loop_
_entity_poly.entity_id
_entity_poly.type
_entity_poly.pdbx_seq_one_letter_code
_entity_poly.pdbx_strand_id
1 'polypeptide(L)'
;MSYQGIFVPYSGKPQEININIESGDIRQKLNCELSDHITLWAKGYRLCLFCDDSSVEKKLPKNAIATRLVSNLSGMNYNADVQGNILLLDDEKKLTIKDLSSLMKSTVNAPQIKDVANLLLSDLLQLIELRKTFHNFSSVRINLIRSSSNPCSIHILSRDVIRKEGISQFKIKKYYKRVCYLKEDMEPVSPEEWDLIMVQIKNLHRIKLANLEESLKQNLNVLIDEKEAVLRDESIMNNEKNRNIFCRLILIANQIGGTGYPFDDDVQNLFNNIDKLRNYFWNN
;
A
#
# COMPACT_ATOMS: atom_id res chain seq x y z
N MET A 1 1.37 -19.69 -8.04
CA MET A 1 0.33 -20.11 -7.06
C MET A 1 -1.02 -19.85 -7.70
N SER A 2 -1.94 -20.82 -7.70
CA SER A 2 -3.25 -20.66 -8.36
C SER A 2 -4.26 -20.08 -7.38
N TYR A 3 -4.83 -18.93 -7.73
CA TYR A 3 -5.93 -18.28 -7.03
C TYR A 3 -7.24 -18.64 -7.71
N GLN A 4 -8.33 -18.73 -6.93
CA GLN A 4 -9.67 -18.84 -7.49
C GLN A 4 -10.35 -17.48 -7.34
N GLY A 5 -10.75 -16.91 -8.47
CA GLY A 5 -11.37 -15.60 -8.58
C GLY A 5 -12.67 -15.63 -9.36
N ILE A 6 -13.23 -14.44 -9.57
CA ILE A 6 -14.45 -14.26 -10.34
C ILE A 6 -14.18 -13.30 -11.48
N PHE A 7 -14.27 -13.82 -12.70
CA PHE A 7 -14.29 -12.98 -13.90
C PHE A 7 -15.69 -12.43 -14.11
N VAL A 8 -15.80 -11.12 -14.22
CA VAL A 8 -17.07 -10.45 -14.46
C VAL A 8 -16.97 -9.72 -15.79
N PRO A 9 -17.53 -10.29 -16.87
CA PRO A 9 -17.53 -9.61 -18.15
C PRO A 9 -18.44 -8.36 -18.09
N TYR A 10 -18.14 -7.34 -18.88
CA TYR A 10 -19.02 -6.16 -18.99
C TYR A 10 -20.42 -6.54 -19.54
N SER A 11 -20.49 -7.63 -20.30
CA SER A 11 -21.72 -8.21 -20.82
C SER A 11 -21.69 -9.73 -20.64
N GLY A 12 -22.65 -10.26 -19.90
CA GLY A 12 -22.76 -11.70 -19.62
C GLY A 12 -22.82 -12.02 -18.13
N LYS A 13 -22.67 -13.31 -17.80
CA LYS A 13 -22.72 -13.80 -16.43
C LYS A 13 -21.31 -13.87 -15.81
N PRO A 14 -21.15 -13.52 -14.53
CA PRO A 14 -19.92 -13.80 -13.78
C PRO A 14 -19.54 -15.28 -13.81
N GLN A 15 -18.24 -15.57 -13.81
CA GLN A 15 -17.69 -16.92 -13.89
C GLN A 15 -16.60 -17.11 -12.84
N GLU A 16 -16.65 -18.22 -12.12
CA GLU A 16 -15.52 -18.67 -11.30
C GLU A 16 -14.38 -19.12 -12.22
N ILE A 17 -13.19 -18.59 -11.98
CA ILE A 17 -12.01 -18.94 -12.77
C ILE A 17 -10.82 -19.18 -11.85
N ASN A 18 -9.94 -20.08 -12.29
CA ASN A 18 -8.62 -20.23 -11.70
C ASN A 18 -7.64 -19.33 -12.44
N ILE A 19 -6.82 -18.63 -11.68
CA ILE A 19 -5.83 -17.70 -12.18
C ILE A 19 -4.50 -18.04 -11.58
N ASN A 20 -3.51 -18.24 -12.44
CA ASN A 20 -2.14 -18.27 -12.02
C ASN A 20 -1.54 -16.88 -12.25
N ILE A 21 -1.35 -16.15 -11.15
CA ILE A 21 -0.77 -14.79 -11.17
C ILE A 21 0.67 -14.83 -11.71
N GLU A 22 1.39 -15.94 -11.51
CA GLU A 22 2.76 -16.10 -11.97
C GLU A 22 2.91 -16.37 -13.47
N SER A 23 1.81 -16.68 -14.18
CA SER A 23 1.79 -16.87 -15.65
C SER A 23 1.19 -15.70 -16.43
N GLY A 24 0.78 -14.64 -15.72
CA GLY A 24 0.32 -13.42 -16.38
C GLY A 24 -1.12 -13.46 -16.85
N ASP A 25 -1.88 -14.43 -16.36
CA ASP A 25 -3.26 -14.65 -16.74
C ASP A 25 -4.12 -13.39 -16.58
N ILE A 26 -3.88 -12.59 -15.53
CA ILE A 26 -4.59 -11.33 -15.29
C ILE A 26 -4.31 -10.33 -16.42
N ARG A 27 -3.03 -10.09 -16.72
CA ARG A 27 -2.61 -9.16 -17.78
C ARG A 27 -3.14 -9.60 -19.13
N GLN A 28 -3.07 -10.90 -19.44
CA GLN A 28 -3.58 -11.44 -20.70
C GLN A 28 -5.11 -11.29 -20.82
N LYS A 29 -5.84 -11.41 -19.71
CA LYS A 29 -7.31 -11.32 -19.70
C LYS A 29 -7.82 -9.89 -19.73
N LEU A 30 -7.16 -8.97 -19.04
CA LEU A 30 -7.66 -7.61 -18.81
C LEU A 30 -6.83 -6.51 -19.48
N ASN A 31 -5.71 -6.85 -20.16
CA ASN A 31 -4.76 -5.87 -20.70
C ASN A 31 -4.33 -4.82 -19.67
N CYS A 32 -4.22 -5.21 -18.40
CA CYS A 32 -3.82 -4.33 -17.31
C CYS A 32 -2.42 -4.66 -16.80
N GLU A 33 -1.72 -3.63 -16.31
CA GLU A 33 -0.59 -3.79 -15.44
C GLU A 33 -1.10 -4.17 -14.04
N LEU A 34 -0.51 -5.20 -13.45
CA LEU A 34 -0.92 -5.76 -12.15
C LEU A 34 -0.90 -4.74 -10.99
N SER A 35 -0.34 -3.54 -11.20
CA SER A 35 -0.26 -2.46 -10.22
C SER A 35 -1.52 -1.61 -10.09
N ASP A 36 -2.45 -1.67 -11.04
CA ASP A 36 -3.70 -0.89 -10.96
C ASP A 36 -4.85 -1.82 -10.57
N HIS A 37 -5.08 -1.95 -9.27
CA HIS A 37 -6.25 -2.63 -8.74
C HIS A 37 -7.00 -1.70 -7.80
N ILE A 38 -8.25 -2.05 -7.53
CA ILE A 38 -9.07 -1.36 -6.55
C ILE A 38 -9.21 -2.27 -5.35
N THR A 39 -8.67 -1.83 -4.22
CA THR A 39 -8.87 -2.51 -2.94
C THR A 39 -10.32 -2.35 -2.48
N LEU A 40 -10.99 -3.47 -2.20
CA LEU A 40 -12.33 -3.50 -1.63
C LEU A 40 -12.33 -4.05 -0.20
N TRP A 41 -13.21 -3.47 0.64
CA TRP A 41 -13.30 -3.70 2.06
C TRP A 41 -14.64 -4.34 2.43
N ALA A 42 -14.61 -5.66 2.59
CA ALA A 42 -15.75 -6.45 3.06
C ALA A 42 -15.34 -7.33 4.24
N LYS A 43 -16.24 -7.50 5.21
CA LYS A 43 -15.96 -8.24 6.44
C LYS A 43 -15.52 -9.67 6.14
N GLY A 44 -14.31 -10.02 6.58
CA GLY A 44 -13.74 -11.36 6.40
C GLY A 44 -13.27 -11.65 4.97
N TYR A 45 -13.02 -10.63 4.14
CA TYR A 45 -12.46 -10.81 2.80
C TYR A 45 -11.25 -9.90 2.59
N ARG A 46 -10.36 -10.30 1.67
CA ARG A 46 -9.24 -9.50 1.16
C ARG A 46 -9.37 -9.36 -0.36
N LEU A 47 -10.37 -8.56 -0.77
CA LEU A 47 -10.80 -8.41 -2.17
C LEU A 47 -10.01 -7.40 -3.00
N CYS A 48 -9.45 -7.83 -4.13
CA CYS A 48 -8.82 -6.96 -5.12
C CYS A 48 -9.61 -7.02 -6.42
N LEU A 49 -9.96 -5.86 -6.97
CA LEU A 49 -10.65 -5.75 -8.25
C LEU A 49 -9.70 -5.20 -9.30
N PHE A 50 -9.39 -6.01 -10.31
CA PHE A 50 -8.58 -5.62 -11.46
C PHE A 50 -9.47 -5.19 -12.62
N CYS A 51 -9.06 -4.14 -13.32
CA CYS A 51 -9.73 -3.58 -14.50
C CYS A 51 -8.72 -3.30 -15.61
N ASP A 52 -9.18 -3.05 -16.83
CA ASP A 52 -8.33 -2.64 -17.96
C ASP A 52 -7.86 -1.18 -17.78
N ASP A 53 -6.54 -0.96 -17.70
CA ASP A 53 -5.92 0.36 -17.46
C ASP A 53 -6.29 1.40 -18.53
N SER A 54 -6.56 0.95 -19.75
CA SER A 54 -6.93 1.82 -20.87
C SER A 54 -8.42 1.74 -21.18
N SER A 55 -9.24 1.24 -20.24
CA SER A 55 -10.69 1.06 -20.44
C SER A 55 -11.39 2.35 -20.90
N VAL A 56 -11.00 3.49 -20.31
CA VAL A 56 -11.51 4.82 -20.66
C VAL A 56 -11.10 5.24 -22.07
N GLU A 57 -9.81 5.08 -22.43
CA GLU A 57 -9.29 5.41 -23.77
C GLU A 57 -9.93 4.55 -24.86
N LYS A 58 -10.11 3.25 -24.56
CA LYS A 58 -10.78 2.27 -25.41
C LYS A 58 -12.30 2.45 -25.45
N LYS A 59 -12.87 3.33 -24.62
CA LYS A 59 -14.32 3.58 -24.47
C LYS A 59 -15.10 2.30 -24.21
N LEU A 60 -14.59 1.45 -23.30
CA LEU A 60 -15.22 0.19 -22.98
C LEU A 60 -16.59 0.40 -22.29
N PRO A 61 -17.55 -0.51 -22.47
CA PRO A 61 -18.85 -0.39 -21.81
C PRO A 61 -18.74 -0.46 -20.29
N LYS A 62 -19.66 0.22 -19.60
CA LYS A 62 -19.79 0.15 -18.14
C LYS A 62 -20.03 -1.27 -17.65
N ASN A 63 -19.34 -1.66 -16.59
CA ASN A 63 -19.57 -2.90 -15.86
C ASN A 63 -20.38 -2.62 -14.58
N ALA A 64 -21.70 -2.85 -14.65
CA ALA A 64 -22.62 -2.49 -13.57
C ALA A 64 -22.32 -3.23 -12.24
N ILE A 65 -21.85 -4.48 -12.32
CA ILE A 65 -21.47 -5.26 -11.13
C ILE A 65 -20.22 -4.66 -10.51
N ALA A 66 -19.19 -4.39 -11.32
CA ALA A 66 -17.95 -3.81 -10.85
C ALA A 66 -18.15 -2.42 -10.23
N THR A 67 -18.87 -1.52 -10.93
CA THR A 67 -19.22 -0.19 -10.41
C THR A 67 -19.90 -0.29 -9.05
N ARG A 68 -20.86 -1.21 -8.90
CA ARG A 68 -21.59 -1.38 -7.64
C ARG A 68 -20.71 -1.96 -6.53
N LEU A 69 -19.83 -2.91 -6.82
CA LEU A 69 -18.85 -3.40 -5.85
C LEU A 69 -17.95 -2.27 -5.34
N VAL A 70 -17.39 -1.47 -6.27
CA VAL A 70 -16.52 -0.35 -5.92
C VAL A 70 -17.28 0.70 -5.11
N SER A 71 -18.48 1.09 -5.54
CA SER A 71 -19.32 2.05 -4.82
C SER A 71 -19.67 1.58 -3.40
N ASN A 72 -19.93 0.28 -3.23
CA ASN A 72 -20.34 -0.27 -1.93
C ASN A 72 -19.18 -0.60 -1.00
N LEU A 73 -17.99 -0.93 -1.54
CA LEU A 73 -16.92 -1.59 -0.78
C LEU A 73 -15.56 -0.90 -0.88
N SER A 74 -15.33 0.06 -1.78
CA SER A 74 -14.02 0.73 -1.88
C SER A 74 -13.69 1.59 -0.65
N GLY A 75 -14.72 2.10 0.04
CA GLY A 75 -14.53 3.06 1.13
C GLY A 75 -14.16 4.47 0.66
N MET A 76 -14.10 4.69 -0.66
CA MET A 76 -13.78 5.98 -1.29
C MET A 76 -15.03 6.54 -1.98
N ASN A 77 -15.06 7.87 -2.16
CA ASN A 77 -15.95 8.50 -3.14
C ASN A 77 -15.44 8.21 -4.57
N TYR A 78 -15.59 6.96 -4.99
CA TYR A 78 -15.23 6.54 -6.34
C TYR A 78 -16.27 7.08 -7.32
N ASN A 79 -16.00 8.27 -7.86
CA ASN A 79 -16.94 9.02 -8.70
C ASN A 79 -16.99 8.54 -10.16
N ALA A 80 -16.23 7.50 -10.52
CA ALA A 80 -16.13 6.98 -11.88
C ALA A 80 -16.86 5.64 -12.04
N ASP A 81 -17.40 5.40 -13.23
CA ASP A 81 -17.91 4.09 -13.59
C ASP A 81 -16.76 3.16 -13.98
N VAL A 82 -16.74 1.94 -13.43
CA VAL A 82 -15.78 0.92 -13.86
C VAL A 82 -16.19 0.41 -15.24
N GLN A 83 -15.25 0.46 -16.20
CA GLN A 83 -15.47 0.10 -17.59
C GLN A 83 -14.75 -1.20 -17.96
N GLY A 84 -15.35 -1.99 -18.85
CA GLY A 84 -14.77 -3.22 -19.38
C GLY A 84 -14.94 -4.44 -18.48
N ASN A 85 -14.23 -5.50 -18.83
CA ASN A 85 -14.20 -6.72 -18.02
C ASN A 85 -13.43 -6.46 -16.74
N ILE A 86 -13.80 -7.14 -15.66
CA ILE A 86 -13.03 -7.10 -14.42
C ILE A 86 -12.73 -8.50 -13.91
N LEU A 87 -11.78 -8.55 -13.00
CA LEU A 87 -11.46 -9.73 -12.24
C LEU A 87 -11.47 -9.38 -10.75
N LEU A 88 -12.27 -10.11 -10.00
CA LEU A 88 -12.30 -10.03 -8.54
C LEU A 88 -11.50 -11.22 -7.96
N LEU A 89 -10.47 -10.92 -7.17
CA LEU A 89 -9.68 -11.89 -6.44
C LEU A 89 -9.80 -11.70 -4.93
N ASP A 90 -9.56 -12.77 -4.18
CA ASP A 90 -9.29 -12.71 -2.75
C ASP A 90 -7.96 -13.41 -2.46
N ASP A 91 -7.12 -12.76 -1.67
CA ASP A 91 -5.76 -13.24 -1.39
C ASP A 91 -5.72 -14.43 -0.42
N GLU A 92 -6.80 -14.64 0.34
CA GLU A 92 -6.88 -15.68 1.38
C GLU A 92 -7.93 -16.75 1.08
N LYS A 93 -8.94 -16.41 0.28
CA LYS A 93 -10.10 -17.25 0.04
C LYS A 93 -10.29 -17.56 -1.43
N LYS A 94 -10.83 -18.74 -1.69
CA LYS A 94 -11.31 -19.10 -3.03
C LYS A 94 -12.70 -18.53 -3.21
N LEU A 95 -12.83 -17.49 -4.04
CA LEU A 95 -14.11 -16.83 -4.27
C LEU A 95 -15.06 -17.70 -5.10
N THR A 96 -16.33 -17.71 -4.73
CA THR A 96 -17.43 -18.36 -5.45
C THR A 96 -18.49 -17.36 -5.92
N ILE A 97 -19.34 -17.74 -6.88
CA ILE A 97 -20.48 -16.90 -7.32
C ILE A 97 -21.43 -16.58 -6.15
N LYS A 98 -21.54 -17.47 -5.16
CA LYS A 98 -22.32 -17.22 -3.95
C LYS A 98 -21.73 -16.07 -3.14
N ASP A 99 -20.40 -16.01 -3.02
CA ASP A 99 -19.70 -14.92 -2.34
C ASP A 99 -19.94 -13.59 -3.04
N LEU A 100 -19.85 -13.55 -4.38
CA LEU A 100 -20.18 -12.35 -5.17
C LEU A 100 -21.59 -11.85 -4.83
N SER A 101 -22.57 -12.75 -4.76
CA SER A 101 -23.96 -12.38 -4.42
C SER A 101 -24.10 -11.77 -3.03
N SER A 102 -23.28 -12.21 -2.07
CA SER A 102 -23.20 -11.64 -0.72
C SER A 102 -22.50 -10.27 -0.72
N LEU A 103 -21.39 -10.16 -1.45
CA LEU A 103 -20.61 -8.93 -1.56
C LEU A 103 -21.42 -7.78 -2.17
N MET A 104 -22.26 -8.08 -3.17
CA MET A 104 -23.17 -7.09 -3.80
C MET A 104 -24.22 -6.47 -2.85
N LYS A 105 -24.42 -7.09 -1.68
CA LYS A 105 -25.33 -6.61 -0.61
C LYS A 105 -24.58 -6.08 0.62
N SER A 106 -23.27 -6.23 0.64
CA SER A 106 -22.43 -5.80 1.75
C SER A 106 -22.13 -4.30 1.65
N THR A 107 -21.75 -3.73 2.78
CA THR A 107 -21.26 -2.36 2.90
C THR A 107 -19.79 -2.37 3.27
N VAL A 108 -19.12 -1.22 3.09
CA VAL A 108 -17.74 -1.00 3.53
C VAL A 108 -17.58 -1.45 4.98
N ASN A 109 -16.63 -2.35 5.22
CA ASN A 109 -16.20 -2.76 6.55
C ASN A 109 -14.72 -2.43 6.72
N ALA A 110 -14.41 -1.13 6.79
CA ALA A 110 -13.07 -0.60 7.01
C ALA A 110 -13.10 0.45 8.13
N PRO A 111 -11.98 0.67 8.82
CA PRO A 111 -11.81 1.80 9.73
C PRO A 111 -12.09 3.13 9.01
N GLN A 112 -12.70 4.08 9.71
CA GLN A 112 -12.88 5.44 9.20
C GLN A 112 -11.51 6.11 9.06
N ILE A 113 -11.23 6.71 7.90
CA ILE A 113 -9.89 7.27 7.61
C ILE A 113 -9.48 8.33 8.63
N LYS A 114 -10.46 9.10 9.13
CA LYS A 114 -10.25 10.10 10.17
C LYS A 114 -9.73 9.51 11.48
N ASP A 115 -10.23 8.34 11.87
CA ASP A 115 -9.79 7.65 13.09
C ASP A 115 -8.36 7.12 12.93
N VAL A 116 -8.04 6.55 11.76
CA VAL A 116 -6.67 6.15 11.40
C VAL A 116 -5.73 7.35 11.44
N ALA A 117 -6.13 8.46 10.81
CA ALA A 117 -5.34 9.68 10.72
C ALA A 117 -5.01 10.24 12.11
N ASN A 118 -6.00 10.32 13.00
CA ASN A 118 -5.81 10.77 14.38
C ASN A 118 -4.85 9.87 15.15
N LEU A 119 -4.99 8.55 15.00
CA LEU A 119 -4.11 7.58 15.64
C LEU A 119 -2.65 7.76 15.18
N LEU A 120 -2.42 7.83 13.86
CA LEU A 120 -1.08 8.02 13.29
C LEU A 120 -0.45 9.36 13.69
N LEU A 121 -1.24 10.44 13.71
CA LEU A 121 -0.77 11.75 14.16
C LEU A 121 -0.38 11.73 15.63
N SER A 122 -1.13 11.02 16.48
CA SER A 122 -0.79 10.86 17.90
C SER A 122 0.54 10.14 18.08
N ASP A 123 0.74 9.02 17.38
CA ASP A 123 2.00 8.25 17.45
C ASP A 123 3.18 9.07 16.93
N LEU A 124 3.00 9.82 15.85
CA LEU A 124 4.03 10.71 15.32
C LEU A 124 4.40 11.82 16.32
N LEU A 125 3.41 12.43 16.99
CA LEU A 125 3.66 13.43 18.02
C LEU A 125 4.41 12.84 19.21
N GLN A 126 4.06 11.63 19.65
CA GLN A 126 4.79 10.94 20.72
C GLN A 126 6.25 10.69 20.34
N LEU A 127 6.53 10.26 19.10
CA LEU A 127 7.90 10.09 18.61
C LEU A 127 8.70 11.41 18.59
N ILE A 128 8.05 12.52 18.25
CA ILE A 128 8.67 13.85 18.26
C ILE A 128 8.98 14.29 19.70
N GLU A 129 8.06 14.10 20.64
CA GLU A 129 8.28 14.42 22.05
C GLU A 129 9.38 13.55 22.68
N LEU A 130 9.41 12.25 22.35
CA LEU A 130 10.51 11.37 22.75
C LEU A 130 11.86 11.94 22.28
N ARG A 131 11.98 12.38 21.02
CA ARG A 131 13.21 13.06 20.55
C ARG A 131 13.56 14.30 21.38
N LYS A 132 12.60 15.15 21.73
CA LYS A 132 12.87 16.33 22.57
C LYS A 132 13.44 15.94 23.94
N THR A 133 12.97 14.84 24.52
CA THR A 133 13.53 14.34 25.78
C THR A 133 14.95 13.80 25.63
N PHE A 134 15.31 13.20 24.48
CA PHE A 134 16.69 12.79 24.17
C PHE A 134 17.63 14.00 23.99
N HIS A 135 17.14 15.09 23.41
CA HIS A 135 17.91 16.34 23.24
C HIS A 135 18.31 17.03 24.56
N ASN A 136 17.70 16.69 25.70
CA ASN A 136 18.19 17.13 27.00
C ASN A 136 19.50 16.43 27.45
N PHE A 137 20.01 15.46 26.68
CA PHE A 137 21.25 14.72 26.99
C PHE A 137 22.41 14.88 25.98
N SER A 138 22.27 15.63 24.89
CA SER A 138 23.45 15.99 24.10
C SER A 138 23.30 17.28 23.29
N SER A 139 24.11 18.26 23.64
CA SER A 139 24.40 19.51 22.93
C SER A 139 25.20 19.27 21.64
N VAL A 140 24.81 18.31 20.81
CA VAL A 140 25.41 18.12 19.49
C VAL A 140 24.43 18.68 18.47
N ARG A 141 24.76 19.86 17.92
CA ARG A 141 24.25 20.27 16.61
C ARG A 141 24.52 19.10 15.67
N ILE A 142 23.50 18.30 15.38
CA ILE A 142 23.57 17.32 14.32
C ILE A 142 23.58 18.14 13.03
N ASN A 143 24.77 18.56 12.60
CA ASN A 143 25.03 18.83 11.19
C ASN A 143 24.77 17.49 10.51
N LEU A 144 23.54 17.32 10.06
CA LEU A 144 23.02 16.08 9.52
C LEU A 144 23.62 15.90 8.13
N ILE A 145 24.88 15.45 8.10
CA ILE A 145 25.53 15.01 6.89
C ILE A 145 24.85 13.69 6.53
N ARG A 146 23.73 13.78 5.82
CA ARG A 146 23.11 12.62 5.17
C ARG A 146 24.20 11.95 4.34
N SER A 147 24.38 10.64 4.51
CA SER A 147 25.42 9.93 3.78
C SER A 147 25.27 10.17 2.28
N SER A 148 26.39 10.35 1.59
CA SER A 148 26.43 10.46 0.11
C SER A 148 26.08 9.14 -0.60
N SER A 149 25.72 8.09 0.15
CA SER A 149 25.26 6.82 -0.41
C SER A 149 23.87 6.97 -1.00
N ASN A 150 23.59 6.21 -2.06
CA ASN A 150 22.27 6.15 -2.66
C ASN A 150 21.21 5.82 -1.60
N PRO A 151 20.06 6.52 -1.59
CA PRO A 151 19.00 6.24 -0.65
C PRO A 151 18.44 4.83 -0.86
N CYS A 152 18.18 4.11 0.23
CA CYS A 152 17.34 2.92 0.16
C CYS A 152 15.89 3.36 -0.06
N SER A 153 15.25 2.84 -1.11
CA SER A 153 13.82 3.00 -1.34
C SER A 153 13.04 1.90 -0.61
N ILE A 154 12.06 2.27 0.20
CA ILE A 154 11.14 1.34 0.87
C ILE A 154 9.76 1.48 0.24
N HIS A 155 9.29 0.44 -0.44
CA HIS A 155 7.98 0.40 -1.07
C HIS A 155 7.03 -0.42 -0.20
N ILE A 156 6.09 0.26 0.43
CA ILE A 156 5.07 -0.30 1.31
C ILE A 156 3.84 -0.63 0.48
N LEU A 157 3.43 -1.90 0.49
CA LEU A 157 2.29 -2.40 -0.28
C LEU A 157 1.09 -2.69 0.62
N SER A 158 -0.12 -2.42 0.14
CA SER A 158 -1.34 -2.86 0.80
C SER A 158 -1.49 -4.40 0.78
N ARG A 159 -1.17 -5.07 -0.34
CA ARG A 159 -1.51 -6.50 -0.57
C ARG A 159 -0.48 -7.33 -1.34
N ASP A 160 -0.70 -8.65 -1.38
CA ASP A 160 0.22 -9.68 -1.94
C ASP A 160 0.11 -9.80 -3.46
N VAL A 161 -0.91 -9.20 -4.08
CA VAL A 161 -1.35 -9.52 -5.45
C VAL A 161 -0.37 -9.13 -6.55
N ILE A 162 0.76 -8.53 -6.19
CA ILE A 162 1.83 -8.23 -7.11
C ILE A 162 3.10 -8.91 -6.61
N ARG A 163 3.49 -10.04 -7.24
CA ARG A 163 4.87 -10.26 -7.70
C ARG A 163 5.10 -11.58 -8.44
N LYS A 164 5.23 -11.43 -9.75
CA LYS A 164 6.40 -11.87 -10.55
C LYS A 164 6.45 -11.18 -11.91
N GLU A 165 5.33 -10.65 -12.39
CA GLU A 165 5.24 -10.07 -13.75
C GLU A 165 5.14 -8.54 -13.84
N GLY A 166 4.48 -7.85 -12.91
CA GLY A 166 4.45 -6.36 -12.91
C GLY A 166 5.83 -5.75 -12.69
N ILE A 167 6.67 -6.48 -11.97
CA ILE A 167 8.12 -6.25 -11.89
C ILE A 167 8.77 -7.34 -12.71
N SER A 168 8.58 -7.31 -14.03
CA SER A 168 9.53 -8.01 -14.89
C SER A 168 10.93 -7.65 -14.38
N GLN A 169 11.70 -8.67 -14.04
CA GLN A 169 13.02 -8.59 -13.40
C GLN A 169 14.04 -7.76 -14.21
N PHE A 170 13.62 -7.19 -15.35
CA PHE A 170 14.39 -6.46 -16.33
C PHE A 170 14.40 -4.94 -16.14
N LYS A 171 13.40 -4.32 -15.49
CA LYS A 171 13.41 -2.85 -15.28
C LYS A 171 13.94 -2.44 -13.91
N ILE A 172 13.46 -3.03 -12.81
CA ILE A 172 13.92 -2.63 -11.46
C ILE A 172 15.40 -2.97 -11.22
N LYS A 173 15.88 -4.14 -11.67
CA LYS A 173 17.32 -4.48 -11.60
C LYS A 173 18.21 -3.56 -12.44
N LYS A 174 17.65 -2.81 -13.39
CA LYS A 174 18.38 -1.81 -14.18
C LYS A 174 18.70 -0.57 -13.35
N TYR A 175 17.88 -0.25 -12.35
CA TYR A 175 18.01 0.94 -11.50
C TYR A 175 18.53 0.61 -10.09
N TYR A 176 18.28 -0.60 -9.59
CA TYR A 176 18.64 -1.03 -8.23
C TYR A 176 19.46 -2.33 -8.28
N LYS A 177 20.61 -2.36 -7.59
CA LYS A 177 21.50 -3.53 -7.58
C LYS A 177 21.09 -4.54 -6.52
N ARG A 178 20.70 -4.05 -5.34
CA ARG A 178 20.29 -4.85 -4.17
C ARG A 178 18.80 -4.65 -3.92
N VAL A 179 17.98 -5.64 -4.29
CA VAL A 179 16.52 -5.60 -4.15
C VAL A 179 16.05 -6.71 -3.21
N CYS A 180 15.33 -6.34 -2.15
CA CYS A 180 14.69 -7.27 -1.21
C CYS A 180 13.18 -7.26 -1.38
N TYR A 181 12.60 -8.45 -1.46
CA TYR A 181 11.16 -8.67 -1.42
C TYR A 181 10.82 -9.29 -0.07
N LEU A 182 10.45 -8.46 0.90
CA LEU A 182 10.30 -8.90 2.29
C LEU A 182 9.00 -9.69 2.47
N LYS A 183 9.14 -11.01 2.60
CA LYS A 183 8.05 -11.96 2.82
C LYS A 183 7.86 -12.25 4.31
N GLU A 184 6.82 -13.03 4.63
CA GLU A 184 6.46 -13.44 5.99
C GLU A 184 7.42 -14.47 6.61
N ASP A 185 8.22 -15.18 5.80
CA ASP A 185 9.16 -16.23 6.22
C ASP A 185 10.64 -15.78 6.27
N MET A 186 10.97 -14.58 5.79
CA MET A 186 12.34 -14.04 5.73
C MET A 186 12.83 -13.29 6.97
N GLU A 187 14.03 -13.57 7.49
CA GLU A 187 14.61 -12.79 8.60
C GLU A 187 14.50 -11.25 8.44
N PRO A 188 14.34 -10.49 9.55
CA PRO A 188 14.28 -9.03 9.51
C PRO A 188 15.47 -8.41 8.77
N VAL A 189 15.20 -7.35 8.00
CA VAL A 189 16.19 -6.71 7.12
C VAL A 189 16.47 -5.27 7.52
N SER A 190 17.73 -4.85 7.38
CA SER A 190 18.16 -3.49 7.68
C SER A 190 18.24 -2.66 6.37
N PRO A 191 17.73 -1.41 6.34
CA PRO A 191 17.77 -0.60 5.12
C PRO A 191 19.17 -0.32 4.55
N GLU A 192 20.24 -0.37 5.35
CA GLU A 192 21.60 -0.12 4.83
C GLU A 192 22.10 -1.21 3.86
N GLU A 193 21.52 -2.41 3.95
CA GLU A 193 21.92 -3.57 3.16
C GLU A 193 21.29 -3.58 1.75
N TRP A 194 20.32 -2.72 1.49
CA TRP A 194 19.49 -2.78 0.29
C TRP A 194 19.39 -1.43 -0.41
N ASP A 195 19.20 -1.47 -1.73
CA ASP A 195 18.89 -0.26 -2.51
C ASP A 195 17.37 -0.09 -2.62
N LEU A 196 16.63 -1.21 -2.59
CA LEU A 196 15.17 -1.25 -2.61
C LEU A 196 14.69 -2.38 -1.69
N ILE A 197 13.85 -2.04 -0.72
CA ILE A 197 13.06 -3.00 0.06
C ILE A 197 11.62 -2.84 -0.38
N MET A 198 10.99 -3.95 -0.73
CA MET A 198 9.57 -3.96 -1.01
C MET A 198 8.86 -4.87 -0.02
N VAL A 199 7.91 -4.32 0.71
CA VAL A 199 7.34 -4.92 1.92
C VAL A 199 5.84 -4.74 1.92
N GLN A 200 5.09 -5.75 2.35
CA GLN A 200 3.67 -5.58 2.61
C GLN A 200 3.44 -4.97 3.97
N ILE A 201 2.36 -4.22 4.11
CA ILE A 201 1.98 -3.53 5.34
C ILE A 201 1.95 -4.45 6.57
N LYS A 202 1.46 -5.70 6.41
CA LYS A 202 1.44 -6.72 7.47
C LYS A 202 2.84 -7.11 7.98
N ASN A 203 3.86 -6.97 7.14
CA ASN A 203 5.25 -7.37 7.39
C ASN A 203 6.18 -6.19 7.73
N LEU A 204 5.64 -4.96 7.92
CA LEU A 204 6.48 -3.78 8.19
C LEU A 204 7.39 -3.93 9.39
N HIS A 205 6.93 -4.58 10.46
CA HIS A 205 7.69 -4.82 11.68
C HIS A 205 9.01 -5.59 11.46
N ARG A 206 9.20 -6.20 10.28
CA ARG A 206 10.42 -6.92 9.90
C ARG A 206 11.48 -6.01 9.30
N ILE A 207 11.17 -4.73 9.05
CA ILE A 207 12.19 -3.72 8.75
C ILE A 207 12.86 -3.34 10.06
N LYS A 208 14.14 -3.69 10.18
CA LYS A 208 14.97 -3.36 11.33
C LYS A 208 15.49 -1.94 11.16
N LEU A 209 14.84 -1.00 11.85
CA LEU A 209 15.36 0.33 12.04
C LEU A 209 16.30 0.34 13.26
N ALA A 210 17.42 1.02 13.14
CA ALA A 210 18.34 1.28 14.24
C ALA A 210 17.64 2.06 15.38
N ASN A 211 18.33 2.49 16.43
CA ASN A 211 17.69 3.43 17.38
C ASN A 211 17.28 4.73 16.63
N LEU A 212 16.41 5.56 17.22
CA LEU A 212 15.88 6.73 16.52
C LEU A 212 17.01 7.64 16.01
N GLU A 213 18.05 7.88 16.81
CA GLU A 213 19.20 8.72 16.47
C GLU A 213 20.03 8.19 15.29
N GLU A 214 20.32 6.89 15.26
CA GLU A 214 21.02 6.24 14.16
C GLU A 214 20.16 6.19 12.89
N SER A 215 18.85 6.00 13.06
CA SER A 215 17.88 6.02 11.96
C SER A 215 17.82 7.37 11.26
N LEU A 216 18.07 8.49 11.98
CA LEU A 216 18.11 9.83 11.38
C LEU A 216 19.27 9.99 10.39
N LYS A 217 20.35 9.22 10.54
CA LYS A 217 21.50 9.27 9.63
C LYS A 217 21.25 8.49 8.33
N GLN A 218 20.18 7.68 8.27
CA GLN A 218 19.85 6.87 7.12
C GLN A 218 19.27 7.72 5.98
N ASN A 219 19.73 7.46 4.76
CA ASN A 219 19.19 8.08 3.55
C ASN A 219 18.05 7.19 3.02
N LEU A 220 16.79 7.56 3.27
CA LEU A 220 15.62 6.72 2.95
C LEU A 220 14.60 7.45 2.09
N ASN A 221 14.02 6.73 1.13
CA ASN A 221 12.81 7.16 0.42
C ASN A 221 11.69 6.18 0.72
N VAL A 222 10.48 6.66 1.03
CA VAL A 222 9.32 5.81 1.30
C VAL A 222 8.29 6.02 0.20
N LEU A 223 7.89 4.93 -0.46
CA LEU A 223 6.78 4.92 -1.41
C LEU A 223 5.65 4.09 -0.81
N ILE A 224 4.45 4.66 -0.73
CA ILE A 224 3.26 3.97 -0.21
C ILE A 224 2.32 3.68 -1.36
N ASP A 225 2.11 2.40 -1.65
CA ASP A 225 1.20 1.94 -2.68
C ASP A 225 -0.25 2.01 -2.19
N GLU A 226 -1.17 2.51 -3.02
CA GLU A 226 -2.56 2.79 -2.64
C GLU A 226 -2.67 3.37 -1.23
N LYS A 227 -2.16 4.60 -1.02
CA LYS A 227 -2.02 5.24 0.30
C LYS A 227 -3.20 5.01 1.23
N GLU A 228 -4.42 5.23 0.76
CA GLU A 228 -5.62 5.04 1.57
C GLU A 228 -5.86 3.57 1.94
N ALA A 229 -5.59 2.63 1.04
CA ALA A 229 -5.71 1.21 1.33
C ALA A 229 -4.69 0.77 2.39
N VAL A 230 -3.44 1.26 2.32
CA VAL A 230 -2.42 1.02 3.36
C VAL A 230 -2.84 1.61 4.71
N LEU A 231 -3.39 2.82 4.71
CA LEU A 231 -3.87 3.48 5.94
C LEU A 231 -5.05 2.72 6.57
N ARG A 232 -5.99 2.23 5.76
CA ARG A 232 -7.16 1.48 6.23
C ARG A 232 -6.87 0.01 6.54
N ASP A 233 -5.65 -0.47 6.29
CA ASP A 233 -5.26 -1.85 6.59
C ASP A 233 -5.29 -2.13 8.10
N GLU A 234 -5.88 -3.26 8.47
CA GLU A 234 -5.95 -3.69 9.87
C GLU A 234 -4.56 -3.87 10.49
N SER A 235 -3.53 -4.12 9.69
CA SER A 235 -2.14 -4.20 10.14
C SER A 235 -1.57 -2.86 10.59
N ILE A 236 -2.18 -1.72 10.24
CA ILE A 236 -1.85 -0.42 10.82
C ILE A 236 -2.69 -0.16 12.07
N MET A 237 -4.00 -0.43 12.00
CA MET A 237 -4.89 -0.12 13.12
C MET A 237 -4.69 -1.01 14.34
N ASN A 238 -4.58 -2.33 14.11
CA ASN A 238 -4.62 -3.34 15.17
C ASN A 238 -3.24 -3.88 15.54
N ASN A 239 -2.17 -3.51 14.83
CA ASN A 239 -0.81 -3.94 15.11
C ASN A 239 0.10 -2.74 15.40
N GLU A 240 0.30 -2.49 16.69
CA GLU A 240 1.13 -1.39 17.21
C GLU A 240 2.57 -1.44 16.67
N LYS A 241 3.16 -2.63 16.51
CA LYS A 241 4.54 -2.76 15.98
C LYS A 241 4.65 -2.26 14.55
N ASN A 242 3.72 -2.68 13.68
CA ASN A 242 3.67 -2.21 12.29
C ASN A 242 3.40 -0.71 12.23
N ARG A 243 2.44 -0.21 13.03
CA ARG A 243 2.12 1.22 13.11
C ARG A 243 3.31 2.05 13.56
N ASN A 244 4.03 1.62 14.58
CA ASN A 244 5.23 2.29 15.08
C ASN A 244 6.34 2.32 14.03
N ILE A 245 6.60 1.22 13.33
CA ILE A 245 7.58 1.20 12.24
C ILE A 245 7.13 2.10 11.08
N PHE A 246 5.86 2.08 10.70
CA PHE A 246 5.30 2.95 9.68
C PHE A 246 5.50 4.44 10.02
N CYS A 247 5.12 4.86 11.23
CA CYS A 247 5.31 6.23 11.71
C CYS A 247 6.79 6.62 11.72
N ARG A 248 7.68 5.74 12.18
CA ARG A 248 9.13 5.98 12.16
C ARG A 248 9.66 6.15 10.74
N LEU A 249 9.30 5.26 9.82
CA LEU A 249 9.70 5.34 8.41
C LEU A 249 9.28 6.65 7.76
N ILE A 250 8.02 7.05 7.97
CA ILE A 250 7.49 8.32 7.50
C ILE A 250 8.29 9.50 8.08
N LEU A 251 8.53 9.49 9.39
CA LEU A 251 9.21 10.58 10.07
C LEU A 251 10.65 10.77 9.55
N ILE A 252 11.41 9.68 9.42
CA ILE A 252 12.84 9.70 9.06
C ILE A 252 13.08 9.76 7.54
N ALA A 253 12.08 9.48 6.70
CA ALA A 253 12.26 9.51 5.26
C ALA A 253 12.76 10.87 4.78
N ASN A 254 13.52 10.89 3.69
CA ASN A 254 13.87 12.08 2.96
C ASN A 254 12.72 12.50 2.05
N GLN A 255 12.13 11.53 1.37
CA GLN A 255 10.99 11.74 0.49
C GLN A 255 9.90 10.71 0.78
N ILE A 256 8.64 11.16 0.72
CA ILE A 256 7.47 10.30 0.80
C ILE A 256 6.68 10.47 -0.49
N GLY A 257 6.52 9.38 -1.23
CA GLY A 257 5.65 9.30 -2.39
C GLY A 257 4.48 8.36 -2.15
N GLY A 258 3.55 8.31 -3.08
CA GLY A 258 2.63 7.18 -3.18
C GLY A 258 1.82 7.20 -4.46
N THR A 259 1.16 6.07 -4.71
CA THR A 259 0.32 5.78 -5.87
C THR A 259 -1.14 5.62 -5.42
N GLY A 260 -2.06 5.66 -6.39
CA GLY A 260 -3.50 5.48 -6.16
C GLY A 260 -4.35 6.59 -6.78
N TYR A 261 -5.67 6.37 -6.76
CA TYR A 261 -6.67 7.31 -7.25
C TYR A 261 -6.61 8.65 -6.48
N PRO A 262 -7.04 9.78 -7.09
CA PRO A 262 -6.99 11.10 -6.47
C PRO A 262 -7.64 11.08 -5.08
N PHE A 263 -6.94 11.70 -4.13
CA PHE A 263 -7.24 11.66 -2.71
C PHE A 263 -8.63 12.20 -2.36
N ASP A 264 -9.26 11.58 -1.38
CA ASP A 264 -10.20 12.28 -0.51
C ASP A 264 -9.44 13.38 0.27
N ASP A 265 -10.10 14.50 0.54
CA ASP A 265 -9.51 15.68 1.21
C ASP A 265 -8.85 15.30 2.54
N ASP A 266 -9.41 14.31 3.25
CA ASP A 266 -8.91 13.81 4.54
C ASP A 266 -7.52 13.14 4.44
N VAL A 267 -7.27 12.34 3.40
CA VAL A 267 -5.97 11.67 3.21
C VAL A 267 -4.90 12.70 2.84
N GLN A 268 -5.24 13.64 1.97
CA GLN A 268 -4.32 14.71 1.60
C GLN A 268 -3.96 15.59 2.81
N ASN A 269 -4.95 15.91 3.65
CA ASN A 269 -4.73 16.66 4.88
C ASN A 269 -3.81 15.92 5.87
N LEU A 270 -3.97 14.59 6.01
CA LEU A 270 -3.06 13.79 6.82
C LEU A 270 -1.61 13.90 6.34
N PHE A 271 -1.33 13.69 5.05
CA PHE A 271 0.04 13.80 4.52
C PHE A 271 0.61 15.22 4.64
N ASN A 272 -0.22 16.25 4.44
CA ASN A 272 0.20 17.64 4.66
C ASN A 272 0.60 17.88 6.14
N ASN A 273 -0.16 17.33 7.09
CA ASN A 273 0.16 17.43 8.51
C ASN A 273 1.41 16.62 8.88
N ILE A 274 1.58 15.44 8.30
CA ILE A 274 2.80 14.63 8.42
C ILE A 274 4.00 15.43 7.93
N ASP A 275 3.93 16.09 6.77
CA ASP A 275 5.04 16.88 6.24
C ASP A 275 5.36 18.09 7.11
N LYS A 276 4.36 18.76 7.68
CA LYS A 276 4.57 19.82 8.68
C LYS A 276 5.30 19.29 9.92
N LEU A 277 4.86 18.14 10.45
CA LEU A 277 5.49 17.50 11.62
C LEU A 277 6.91 17.05 11.32
N ARG A 278 7.16 16.48 10.13
CA ARG A 278 8.50 16.11 9.65
C ARG A 278 9.40 17.34 9.58
N ASN A 279 8.95 18.42 8.95
CA ASN A 279 9.73 19.66 8.86
C ASN A 279 10.03 20.25 10.24
N TYR A 280 9.04 20.27 11.14
CA TYR A 280 9.25 20.69 12.53
C TYR A 280 10.30 19.82 13.23
N PHE A 281 10.22 18.50 13.02
CA PHE A 281 11.16 17.54 13.57
C PHE A 281 12.58 17.71 12.99
N TRP A 282 12.76 18.01 11.70
CA TRP A 282 14.11 18.20 11.14
C TRP A 282 14.73 19.55 11.50
N ASN A 283 13.91 20.59 11.69
CA ASN A 283 14.37 21.95 11.91
C ASN A 283 14.54 22.34 13.40
N ASN A 284 14.14 21.48 14.34
CA ASN A 284 14.31 21.65 15.79
C ASN A 284 15.00 20.45 16.43
#